data_AF-A0A2H0YW04-F1
#
_entry.id   AF-A0A2H0YW04-F1
#
_cell.length_a   1.000
_cell.length_b   1.000
_cell.length_c   1.000
_cell.angle_alpha   90.00
_cell.angle_beta   90.00
_cell.angle_gamma   90.00
#
_symmetry.space_group_name_H-M   'P 1'
#
loop_
_entity.id
_entity.type
_entity.pdbx_description
1 polymer ?
#
loop_
_entity_poly.entity_id
_entity_poly.type
_entity_poly.pdbx_seq_one_letter_code
_entity_poly.pdbx_strand_id
1 'polypeptide(L)'
;MFELKDESMQVKAGILTGLLESLYVLVVAIIMMKMGEVMPTIEGIFGIGMFLILLVFSAGISGVFVFGLPIHLFLQKRVNDAVKVMTTTFLTLMGVFFITMLFAAIYFTQ
;
A
#
# COMPACT_ATOMS: atom_id res chain seq x y z
N MET A 1 16.16 5.00 -17.50
CA MET A 1 15.90 5.75 -16.25
C MET A 1 14.76 6.71 -16.57
N PHE A 2 13.56 6.50 -16.00
CA PHE A 2 12.40 7.33 -16.32
C PHE A 2 12.57 8.73 -15.67
N GLU A 3 12.93 9.73 -16.47
CA GLU A 3 12.92 11.12 -16.00
C GLU A 3 11.46 11.57 -15.85
N LEU A 4 10.95 11.65 -14.61
CA LEU A 4 9.61 12.19 -14.32
C LEU A 4 9.60 13.73 -14.45
N LYS A 5 10.02 14.26 -15.60
CA LYS A 5 10.22 15.69 -15.84
C LYS A 5 8.90 16.45 -15.98
N ASP A 6 7.89 15.76 -16.52
CA ASP A 6 6.56 16.32 -16.74
C ASP A 6 5.63 16.08 -15.55
N GLU A 7 4.84 17.09 -15.20
CA GLU A 7 3.84 17.02 -14.13
C GLU A 7 2.84 15.87 -14.35
N SER A 8 2.38 15.67 -15.59
CA SER A 8 1.49 14.55 -15.94
C SER A 8 2.11 13.20 -15.60
N MET A 9 3.42 13.04 -15.82
CA MET A 9 4.14 11.79 -15.54
C MET A 9 4.27 11.55 -14.03
N GLN A 10 4.50 12.61 -13.24
CA GLN A 10 4.57 12.53 -11.79
C GLN A 10 3.23 12.09 -11.19
N VAL A 11 2.12 12.68 -11.65
CA VAL A 11 0.76 12.30 -11.22
C VAL A 11 0.46 10.85 -11.60
N LYS A 12 0.78 10.44 -12.83
CA LYS A 12 0.62 9.04 -13.26
C LYS A 12 1.43 8.07 -12.41
N ALA A 13 2.66 8.44 -12.04
CA ALA A 13 3.50 7.62 -11.17
C ALA A 13 2.91 7.47 -9.76
N GLY A 14 2.37 8.55 -9.19
CA GLY A 14 1.69 8.49 -7.90
C GLY A 14 0.42 7.63 -7.94
N ILE A 15 -0.39 7.75 -9.00
CA ILE A 15 -1.56 6.88 -9.21
C ILE A 15 -1.14 5.42 -9.35
N LEU A 16 -0.13 5.13 -10.17
CA LEU A 16 0.33 3.76 -10.38
C LEU A 16 0.87 3.13 -9.10
N THR A 17 1.67 3.86 -8.32
CA THR A 17 2.17 3.38 -7.02
C THR A 17 1.05 3.14 -6.03
N GLY A 18 0.04 4.03 -5.96
CA GLY A 18 -1.14 3.83 -5.11
C GLY A 18 -1.98 2.62 -5.51
N LEU A 19 -2.15 2.36 -6.81
CA LEU A 19 -2.85 1.17 -7.31
C LEU A 19 -2.07 -0.12 -7.05
N LEU A 20 -0.75 -0.10 -7.27
CA LEU A 20 0.12 -1.24 -6.97
C LEU A 20 0.11 -1.58 -5.47
N GLU A 21 0.16 -0.56 -4.62
CA GLU A 21 0.02 -0.75 -3.17
C GLU A 21 -1.35 -1.31 -2.80
N SER A 22 -2.42 -0.83 -3.41
CA SER A 22 -3.77 -1.37 -3.18
C SER A 22 -3.87 -2.85 -3.56
N LEU A 23 -3.26 -3.25 -4.68
CA LEU A 23 -3.18 -4.65 -5.09
C LEU A 23 -2.36 -5.49 -4.11
N TYR A 24 -1.24 -4.94 -3.61
CA TYR A 24 -0.43 -5.60 -2.60
C TYR A 24 -1.20 -5.82 -1.29
N VAL A 25 -1.90 -4.80 -0.81
CA VAL A 25 -2.75 -4.90 0.38
C VAL A 25 -3.83 -5.98 0.20
N LEU A 26 -4.42 -6.13 -1.00
CA LEU A 26 -5.35 -7.22 -1.28
C LEU A 26 -4.70 -8.60 -1.13
N VAL A 27 -3.48 -8.79 -1.62
CA VAL A 27 -2.72 -10.04 -1.45
C VAL A 27 -2.46 -10.32 0.02
N VAL A 28 -2.03 -9.31 0.78
CA VAL A 28 -1.80 -9.44 2.23
C VAL A 28 -3.09 -9.78 2.97
N ALA A 29 -4.22 -9.16 2.61
CA ALA A 29 -5.52 -9.46 3.19
C ALA A 29 -5.92 -10.93 2.97
N ILE A 30 -5.72 -11.46 1.76
CA ILE A 30 -5.99 -12.89 1.46
C ILE A 30 -5.10 -13.80 2.31
N ILE A 31 -3.81 -13.47 2.44
CA ILE A 31 -2.89 -14.23 3.30
C ILE A 31 -3.36 -14.20 4.75
N MET A 32 -3.74 -13.04 5.27
CA MET A 32 -4.24 -12.90 6.64
C MET A 32 -5.53 -13.70 6.87
N MET A 33 -6.47 -13.69 5.92
CA MET A 33 -7.68 -14.52 5.99
C MET A 33 -7.34 -16.01 6.09
N LYS A 34 -6.41 -16.49 5.25
CA LYS A 34 -5.96 -17.89 5.29
C LYS A 34 -5.17 -18.24 6.54
N MET A 35 -4.37 -17.31 7.05
CA MET A 35 -3.70 -17.51 8.32
C MET A 35 -4.68 -17.54 9.49
N GLY A 36 -5.78 -16.80 9.44
CA GLY A 36 -6.86 -16.89 10.44
C GLY A 36 -7.51 -18.27 10.53
N GLU A 37 -7.54 -19.04 9.45
CA GLU A 37 -8.03 -20.44 9.44
C GLU A 37 -7.01 -21.39 10.11
N VAL A 38 -5.71 -21.08 10.05
CA VAL A 38 -4.61 -21.95 10.53
C VAL A 38 -4.16 -21.58 11.94
N MET A 39 -4.15 -20.30 12.31
CA MET A 39 -3.65 -19.79 13.59
C MET A 39 -4.34 -20.32 14.85
N PRO A 40 -5.64 -20.70 14.85
CA PRO A 40 -6.24 -21.33 16.02
C PRO A 40 -5.53 -22.61 16.47
N THR A 41 -4.73 -23.23 15.60
CA THR A 41 -3.94 -24.42 15.92
C THR A 41 -2.56 -24.12 16.51
N ILE A 42 -2.12 -22.86 16.50
CA ILE A 42 -0.79 -22.43 16.95
C ILE A 42 -0.98 -21.50 18.16
N GLU A 43 -1.16 -22.11 19.32
CA GLU A 43 -1.34 -21.38 20.57
C GLU A 43 -0.03 -20.75 21.08
N GLY A 44 -0.18 -19.67 21.86
CA GLY A 44 0.92 -19.02 22.57
C GLY A 44 1.78 -18.09 21.72
N ILE A 45 3.01 -17.86 22.18
CA ILE A 45 3.91 -16.81 21.66
C ILE A 45 4.27 -16.98 20.18
N PHE A 46 4.23 -18.21 19.66
CA PHE A 46 4.58 -18.50 18.27
C PHE A 46 3.54 -17.97 17.28
N GLY A 47 2.24 -18.09 17.59
CA GLY A 47 1.18 -17.52 16.75
C GLY A 47 1.29 -16.00 16.66
N ILE A 48 1.43 -15.34 17.81
CA ILE A 48 1.61 -13.88 17.89
C ILE A 48 2.88 -13.45 17.13
N GLY A 49 3.99 -14.16 17.33
CA GLY A 49 5.26 -13.87 16.67
C GLY A 49 5.17 -13.92 15.14
N MET A 50 4.55 -14.97 14.59
CA MET A 50 4.36 -15.08 13.14
C MET A 50 3.45 -13.99 12.57
N PHE A 51 2.38 -13.63 13.29
CA PHE A 51 1.52 -12.52 12.88
C PHE A 51 2.29 -11.21 12.81
N LEU A 52 3.07 -10.90 13.85
CA LEU A 52 3.88 -9.68 13.91
C LEU A 52 4.96 -9.65 12.83
N ILE A 53 5.62 -10.77 12.55
CA ILE A 53 6.61 -10.86 11.47
C ILE A 53 5.96 -10.55 10.11
N LEU A 54 4.79 -11.15 9.83
CA LEU A 54 4.06 -10.85 8.59
C LEU A 54 3.70 -9.37 8.50
N LEU A 55 3.22 -8.78 9.59
CA LEU A 55 2.80 -7.38 9.63
C LEU A 55 4.00 -6.43 9.42
N VAL A 56 5.13 -6.67 10.09
CA VAL A 56 6.35 -5.85 9.93
C VAL A 56 6.91 -5.99 8.52
N PHE A 57 6.96 -7.21 7.98
CA PHE A 57 7.40 -7.44 6.61
C PHE A 57 6.50 -6.74 5.60
N SER A 58 5.18 -6.81 5.81
CA SER A 58 4.20 -6.13 4.96
C SER A 58 4.34 -4.61 5.03
N ALA A 59 4.45 -4.05 6.23
CA ALA A 59 4.67 -2.62 6.41
C ALA A 59 5.97 -2.15 5.72
N GLY A 60 7.01 -2.99 5.73
CA GLY A 60 8.26 -2.74 5.00
C GLY A 60 8.05 -2.66 3.50
N ILE A 61 7.35 -3.62 2.90
CA ILE A 61 7.04 -3.62 1.45
C ILE A 61 6.15 -2.41 1.09
N SER A 62 5.10 -2.16 1.86
CA SER A 62 4.23 -1.00 1.68
C SER A 62 5.01 0.31 1.74
N GLY A 63 5.97 0.40 2.67
CA GLY A 63 6.88 1.54 2.76
C GLY A 63 7.70 1.75 1.48
N VAL A 64 8.17 0.68 0.85
CA VAL A 64 8.90 0.77 -0.43
C VAL A 64 7.98 1.21 -1.57
N PHE A 65 6.75 0.72 -1.65
CA PHE A 65 5.82 1.07 -2.73
C PHE A 65 5.34 2.52 -2.62
N VAL A 66 5.07 2.99 -1.40
CA VAL A 66 4.59 4.36 -1.16
C VAL A 66 5.74 5.37 -1.18
N PHE A 67 6.87 5.05 -0.52
CA PHE A 67 7.94 6.03 -0.31
C PHE A 67 9.18 5.81 -1.19
N GLY A 68 9.36 4.66 -1.83
CA GLY A 68 10.57 4.36 -2.60
C GLY A 68 10.87 5.39 -3.69
N LEU A 69 9.84 5.75 -4.48
CA LEU A 69 9.97 6.76 -5.54
C LEU A 69 10.11 8.20 -4.99
N PRO A 70 9.28 8.66 -4.03
CA PRO A 70 9.49 9.95 -3.37
C PRO A 70 10.88 10.11 -2.74
N ILE A 71 11.38 9.10 -2.04
CA ILE A 71 12.73 9.11 -1.44
C ILE A 71 13.79 9.24 -2.54
N HIS A 72 13.65 8.49 -3.64
CA HIS A 72 14.57 8.59 -4.77
C HIS A 72 14.60 10.01 -5.39
N LEU A 73 13.43 10.63 -5.59
CA LEU A 73 13.31 11.99 -6.10
C LEU A 73 13.87 13.02 -5.11
N PHE A 74 13.68 12.81 -3.81
CA PHE A 74 14.24 13.64 -2.76
C PHE A 74 15.78 13.62 -2.77
N LEU A 75 16.38 12.44 -2.94
CA LEU A 75 17.84 12.28 -3.07
C LEU A 75 18.39 12.98 -4.32
N GLN A 76 17.59 13.12 -5.38
CA GLN A 76 17.93 13.91 -6.57
C GLN A 76 17.71 15.42 -6.39
N LYS A 77 17.42 15.89 -5.17
CA LYS A 77 17.07 17.29 -4.86
C LYS A 77 15.78 17.78 -5.54
N ARG A 78 14.93 16.86 -6.03
CA ARG A 78 13.65 17.14 -6.69
C ARG A 78 12.49 17.07 -5.68
N VAL A 79 12.57 17.90 -4.64
CA VAL A 79 11.67 17.83 -3.48
C VAL A 79 10.21 18.07 -3.88
N ASN A 80 9.95 19.05 -4.75
CA ASN A 80 8.59 19.35 -5.21
C ASN A 80 7.96 18.16 -5.94
N ASP A 81 8.73 17.48 -6.78
CA ASP A 81 8.27 16.32 -7.53
C ASP A 81 8.01 15.13 -6.60
N ALA A 82 8.88 14.93 -5.60
CA ALA A 82 8.71 13.91 -4.56
C ALA A 82 7.39 14.11 -3.79
N VAL A 83 7.10 15.34 -3.37
CA VAL A 83 5.87 15.69 -2.64
C VAL A 83 4.64 15.48 -3.52
N LYS A 84 4.70 15.85 -4.81
CA LYS A 84 3.59 15.61 -5.76
C LYS A 84 3.29 14.12 -5.93
N VAL A 85 4.32 13.30 -6.14
CA VAL A 85 4.16 11.84 -6.25
C VAL A 85 3.56 11.28 -4.97
N MET A 86 4.16 11.59 -3.81
CA MET A 86 3.67 11.11 -2.51
C MET A 86 2.21 11.51 -2.24
N THR A 87 1.85 12.76 -2.51
CA THR A 87 0.47 13.25 -2.33
C THR A 87 -0.51 12.52 -3.25
N THR A 88 -0.15 12.34 -4.52
CA THR A 88 -1.00 11.63 -5.48
C THR A 88 -1.12 10.13 -5.17
N THR A 89 -0.07 9.49 -4.64
CA THR A 89 -0.13 8.13 -4.08
C THR A 89 -1.12 8.06 -2.93
N PHE A 90 -1.06 8.95 -1.95
CA PHE A 90 -2.01 8.95 -0.83
C PHE A 90 -3.44 9.25 -1.25
N LEU A 91 -3.66 10.21 -2.16
CA LEU A 91 -4.98 10.49 -2.69
C LEU A 91 -5.56 9.27 -3.41
N THR A 92 -4.72 8.53 -4.14
CA THR A 92 -5.13 7.28 -4.81
C THR A 92 -5.51 6.23 -3.79
N LEU A 93 -4.69 6.00 -2.76
CA LEU A 93 -5.00 5.05 -1.68
C LEU A 93 -6.30 5.42 -0.94
N MET A 94 -6.48 6.71 -0.65
CA MET A 94 -7.70 7.21 0.00
C MET A 94 -8.92 7.03 -0.91
N GLY A 95 -8.78 7.28 -2.21
CA GLY A 95 -9.82 7.01 -3.20
C GLY A 95 -10.20 5.53 -3.26
N VAL A 96 -9.21 4.63 -3.31
CA VAL A 96 -9.44 3.18 -3.27
C VAL A 96 -10.15 2.78 -1.98
N PHE A 97 -9.73 3.31 -0.83
CA PHE A 97 -10.39 3.06 0.46
C PHE A 97 -11.87 3.47 0.46
N PHE A 98 -12.21 4.65 -0.05
CA PHE A 98 -13.61 5.07 -0.14
C PHE A 98 -14.43 4.19 -1.10
N ILE A 99 -13.85 3.82 -2.24
CA ILE A 99 -14.52 2.94 -3.22
C ILE A 99 -14.80 1.56 -2.61
N THR A 100 -13.82 0.96 -1.93
CA THR A 100 -13.99 -0.35 -1.29
C THR A 100 -15.00 -0.28 -0.14
N MET A 101 -15.02 0.80 0.64
CA MET A 101 -15.98 1.02 1.72
C MET A 101 -17.41 1.19 1.18
N LEU A 102 -17.61 1.97 0.12
CA LEU A 102 -18.90 2.12 -0.55
C LEU A 102 -19.39 0.78 -1.13
N PHE A 103 -18.51 0.04 -1.78
CA PHE A 103 -18.81 -1.30 -2.29
C PHE A 103 -19.25 -2.21 -1.13
N ALA A 104 -18.48 -2.27 -0.04
CA ALA A 104 -18.85 -3.08 1.11
C ALA A 104 -20.22 -2.67 1.70
N ALA A 105 -20.50 -1.37 1.82
CA ALA A 105 -21.78 -0.88 2.34
C ALA A 105 -22.97 -1.31 1.46
N ILE A 106 -22.83 -1.29 0.14
CA ILE A 106 -23.90 -1.65 -0.79
C ILE A 106 -24.18 -3.16 -0.78
N TYR A 107 -23.13 -3.99 -0.76
CA TYR A 107 -23.28 -5.44 -0.91
C TYR A 107 -23.53 -6.20 0.40
N PHE A 108 -23.07 -5.69 1.55
CA PHE A 108 -23.20 -6.39 2.85
C PHE A 108 -24.30 -5.82 3.76
N THR A 109 -24.92 -4.69 3.41
CA THR A 109 -26.03 -4.10 4.17
C THR A 109 -27.41 -4.39 3.54
N GLN A 110 -27.46 -5.18 2.46
CA GLN A 110 -28.68 -5.80 1.94
C GLN A 110 -28.76 -7.25 2.39
#